data_AF-A0A382WC11-F1
#
_entry.id   AF-A0A382WC11-F1
#
_cell.length_a   1.000
_cell.length_b   1.000
_cell.length_c   1.000
_cell.angle_alpha   90.00
_cell.angle_beta   90.00
_cell.angle_gamma   90.00
#
_symmetry.space_group_name_H-M   'P 1'
#
loop_
_entity.id
_entity.type
_entity.pdbx_description
1 polymer ?
#
loop_
_entity_poly.entity_id
_entity_poly.type
_entity_poly.pdbx_seq_one_letter_code
_entity_poly.pdbx_strand_id
1 'polypeptide(L)'
;MLGFFDLEFKMDDINKHEPPLQKLDKVINWEIFRPILESELLNKNKGKGGRPPFDKLLMFKILILQRYFNLSDDQTEFQIKDRLSFMDFLNLELSDKIPDAKTIWLFKERLGKNGLTEKLFDLFTETLNAKGIIAKEGSMVDASFVDVPKQRNNREDNAIIKEGSVP
;
A
#
# COMPACT_ATOMS: atom_id res chain seq x y z
N MET A 1 -23.96 -21.55 12.05
CA MET A 1 -24.41 -21.15 10.71
C MET A 1 -23.92 -19.72 10.54
N LEU A 2 -23.15 -19.40 9.50
CA LEU A 2 -22.81 -18.00 9.22
C LEU A 2 -24.10 -17.25 8.85
N GLY A 3 -24.40 -16.17 9.55
CA GLY A 3 -25.43 -15.22 9.20
C GLY A 3 -25.06 -14.44 7.94
N PHE A 4 -26.08 -13.97 7.22
CA PHE A 4 -25.92 -13.28 5.94
C PHE A 4 -25.03 -12.02 6.02
N PHE A 5 -24.99 -11.36 7.17
CA PHE A 5 -24.25 -10.11 7.41
C PHE A 5 -23.00 -10.30 8.29
N ASP A 6 -22.63 -11.52 8.66
CA ASP A 6 -21.54 -11.77 9.62
C ASP A 6 -20.19 -11.17 9.17
N LEU A 7 -19.95 -11.18 7.85
CA LEU A 7 -18.74 -10.61 7.26
C LEU A 7 -18.74 -9.08 7.29
N GLU A 8 -19.89 -8.47 7.00
CA GLU A 8 -20.06 -7.02 7.05
C GLU A 8 -19.89 -6.52 8.49
N PHE A 9 -20.50 -7.19 9.47
CA PHE A 9 -20.30 -6.86 10.89
C PHE A 9 -18.85 -7.02 11.34
N LYS A 10 -18.16 -8.07 10.89
CA LYS A 10 -16.73 -8.27 11.20
C LYS A 10 -15.87 -7.18 10.57
N MET A 11 -16.21 -6.77 9.36
CA MET A 11 -15.51 -5.72 8.65
C MET A 11 -15.72 -4.36 9.32
N ASP A 12 -16.95 -4.03 9.70
CA ASP A 12 -17.27 -2.84 10.49
C ASP A 12 -16.49 -2.81 11.80
N ASP A 13 -16.36 -3.94 12.48
CA ASP A 13 -15.59 -4.03 13.71
C ASP A 13 -14.10 -3.75 13.50
N ILE A 14 -13.52 -4.28 12.42
CA ILE A 14 -12.15 -3.95 12.00
C ILE A 14 -12.03 -2.45 11.69
N ASN A 15 -12.99 -1.89 10.97
CA ASN A 15 -12.98 -0.49 10.51
C ASN A 15 -13.10 0.51 11.67
N LYS A 16 -13.78 0.14 12.76
CA LYS A 16 -13.83 0.96 14.00
C LYS A 16 -12.45 1.22 14.59
N HIS A 17 -11.50 0.32 14.39
CA HIS A 17 -10.13 0.49 14.85
C HIS A 17 -9.26 1.30 13.89
N GLU A 18 -9.84 1.79 12.79
CA GLU A 18 -9.19 2.60 11.75
C GLU A 18 -7.80 2.07 11.36
N PRO A 19 -7.71 0.84 10.81
CA PRO A 19 -6.45 0.23 10.47
C PRO A 19 -5.61 1.14 9.55
N PRO A 20 -4.27 1.11 9.68
CA PRO A 20 -3.39 2.02 8.96
C PRO A 20 -3.58 2.03 7.43
N LEU A 21 -3.93 0.87 6.84
CA LEU A 21 -4.18 0.73 5.41
C LEU A 21 -5.42 1.48 4.92
N GLN A 22 -6.48 1.57 5.72
CA GLN A 22 -7.68 2.31 5.34
C GLN A 22 -7.47 3.82 5.45
N LYS A 23 -6.67 4.26 6.43
CA LYS A 23 -6.23 5.67 6.51
C LYS A 23 -5.41 6.03 5.28
N LEU A 24 -4.47 5.16 4.91
CA LEU A 24 -3.65 5.31 3.70
C LEU A 24 -4.54 5.42 2.45
N ASP A 25 -5.50 4.50 2.29
CA ASP A 25 -6.38 4.45 1.13
C ASP A 25 -7.25 5.71 0.97
N LYS A 26 -7.71 6.28 2.10
CA LYS A 26 -8.49 7.54 2.10
C LYS A 26 -7.67 8.77 1.77
N VAL A 27 -6.38 8.78 2.10
CA VAL A 27 -5.52 9.97 1.98
C VAL A 27 -4.88 10.09 0.60
N ILE A 28 -4.60 8.96 -0.04
CA ILE A 28 -3.90 8.89 -1.33
C ILE A 28 -4.91 8.82 -2.47
N ASN A 29 -4.78 9.72 -3.43
CA ASN A 29 -5.45 9.56 -4.72
C ASN A 29 -4.64 8.58 -5.59
N TRP A 30 -5.04 7.32 -5.64
CA TRP A 30 -4.31 6.27 -6.35
C TRP A 30 -4.21 6.47 -7.87
N GLU A 31 -5.10 7.25 -8.47
CA GLU A 31 -5.09 7.49 -9.91
C GLU A 31 -3.84 8.27 -10.38
N ILE A 32 -3.13 8.94 -9.47
CA ILE A 32 -1.85 9.61 -9.81
C ILE A 32 -0.77 8.62 -10.27
N PHE A 33 -0.85 7.35 -9.89
CA PHE A 33 0.10 6.32 -10.29
C PHE A 33 -0.23 5.71 -11.66
N ARG A 34 -1.48 5.83 -12.12
CA ARG A 34 -1.96 5.21 -13.36
C ARG A 34 -1.13 5.63 -14.59
N PRO A 35 -0.75 6.90 -14.81
CA PRO A 35 0.08 7.28 -15.96
C PRO A 35 1.43 6.56 -16.01
N ILE A 36 2.05 6.30 -14.86
CA ILE A 36 3.33 5.58 -14.77
C ILE A 36 3.11 4.09 -15.03
N LEU A 37 2.06 3.51 -14.43
CA LEU A 37 1.70 2.09 -14.57
C LEU A 37 1.19 1.73 -15.98
N GLU A 38 0.55 2.68 -16.67
CA GLU A 38 0.04 2.51 -18.03
C GLU A 38 0.98 3.01 -19.11
N SER A 39 2.19 3.44 -18.73
CA SER A 39 3.24 3.73 -19.69
C SER A 39 3.48 2.54 -20.64
N GLU A 40 3.78 2.85 -21.90
CA GLU A 40 4.00 1.85 -22.96
C GLU A 40 5.05 0.80 -22.58
N LEU A 41 5.98 1.14 -21.68
CA LEU A 41 7.02 0.26 -21.14
C LEU A 41 6.44 -0.98 -20.43
N LEU A 42 5.27 -0.87 -19.81
CA LEU A 42 4.56 -1.99 -19.18
C LEU A 42 3.54 -2.66 -20.11
N ASN A 43 3.14 -1.96 -21.17
CA ASN A 43 2.18 -2.41 -22.17
C ASN A 43 2.87 -3.09 -23.36
N LYS A 44 3.60 -4.18 -23.12
CA LYS A 44 3.89 -5.13 -24.20
C LYS A 44 2.64 -5.96 -24.45
N ASN A 45 1.89 -5.59 -25.49
CA ASN A 45 0.71 -6.29 -25.99
C ASN A 45 0.95 -7.80 -26.03
N LYS A 46 0.38 -8.54 -25.07
CA LYS A 46 0.13 -9.97 -25.27
C LYS A 46 -0.97 -10.05 -26.33
N GLY A 47 -0.79 -10.90 -27.33
CA GLY A 47 -1.70 -11.04 -28.46
C GLY A 47 -3.16 -11.31 -28.04
N LYS A 48 -4.06 -11.38 -29.01
CA LYS A 48 -5.54 -11.46 -28.85
C LYS A 48 -6.09 -12.66 -28.04
N GLY A 49 -5.26 -13.44 -27.36
CA GLY A 49 -5.65 -14.59 -26.55
C GLY A 49 -4.99 -14.58 -25.17
N GLY A 50 -5.80 -14.76 -24.13
CA GLY A 50 -5.36 -14.90 -22.75
C GLY A 50 -6.38 -14.36 -21.75
N ARG A 51 -6.25 -14.80 -20.50
CA ARG A 51 -7.02 -14.22 -19.38
C ARG A 51 -6.66 -12.73 -19.24
N PRO A 52 -7.64 -11.84 -18.99
CA PRO A 52 -7.36 -10.43 -18.76
C PRO A 52 -6.32 -10.25 -17.66
N PRO A 53 -5.34 -9.34 -17.84
CA PRO A 53 -4.39 -9.02 -16.78
C PRO A 53 -5.11 -8.36 -15.59
N PHE A 54 -4.55 -8.53 -14.39
CA PHE A 54 -5.00 -7.78 -13.22
C PHE A 54 -4.80 -6.27 -13.42
N ASP A 55 -5.63 -5.47 -12.74
CA ASP A 55 -5.43 -4.03 -12.69
C ASP A 55 -4.05 -3.70 -12.12
N LYS A 56 -3.35 -2.77 -12.76
CA LYS A 56 -1.98 -2.42 -12.39
C LYS A 56 -1.93 -1.62 -11.10
N LEU A 57 -2.98 -0.84 -10.80
CA LEU A 57 -3.09 -0.17 -9.50
C LEU A 57 -3.21 -1.20 -8.38
N LEU A 58 -4.05 -2.22 -8.55
CA LEU A 58 -4.13 -3.35 -7.62
C LEU A 58 -2.76 -4.02 -7.45
N MET A 59 -2.07 -4.32 -8.55
CA MET A 59 -0.73 -4.91 -8.48
C MET A 59 0.28 -4.00 -7.77
N PHE A 60 0.22 -2.69 -7.95
CA PHE A 60 1.09 -1.74 -7.24
C PHE A 60 0.77 -1.67 -5.73
N LYS A 61 -0.51 -1.63 -5.36
CA LYS A 61 -0.94 -1.72 -3.95
C LYS A 61 -0.43 -2.99 -3.27
N ILE A 62 -0.40 -4.12 -3.99
CA ILE A 62 0.20 -5.36 -3.50
C ILE A 62 1.70 -5.18 -3.19
N LEU A 63 2.45 -4.44 -4.03
CA LEU A 63 3.87 -4.16 -3.76
C LEU A 63 4.07 -3.26 -2.54
N ILE A 64 3.13 -2.35 -2.28
CA ILE A 64 3.12 -1.54 -1.05
C ILE A 64 2.95 -2.47 0.15
N LEU A 65 1.97 -3.39 0.12
CA LEU A 65 1.81 -4.39 1.18
C LEU A 65 3.09 -5.20 1.40
N GLN A 66 3.75 -5.64 0.32
CA GLN A 66 5.03 -6.34 0.40
C GLN A 66 6.11 -5.54 1.12
N ARG A 67 6.29 -4.27 0.73
CA ARG A 67 7.34 -3.41 1.29
C ARG A 67 7.10 -3.11 2.77
N TYR A 68 5.88 -2.74 3.13
CA TYR A 68 5.59 -2.27 4.49
C TYR A 68 5.42 -3.40 5.50
N PHE A 69 4.87 -4.54 5.09
CA PHE A 69 4.73 -5.73 5.96
C PHE A 69 5.87 -6.74 5.79
N ASN A 70 6.89 -6.42 4.98
CA ASN A 70 8.05 -7.27 4.72
C ASN A 70 7.68 -8.69 4.26
N LEU A 71 6.79 -8.78 3.27
CA LEU A 71 6.22 -10.05 2.80
C LEU A 71 6.95 -10.55 1.55
N SER A 72 7.19 -11.87 1.49
CA SER A 72 7.57 -12.54 0.24
C SER A 72 6.38 -12.67 -0.72
N ASP A 73 6.61 -13.07 -1.96
CA ASP A 73 5.53 -13.28 -2.94
C ASP A 73 4.49 -14.30 -2.47
N ASP A 74 4.95 -15.44 -1.93
CA ASP A 74 4.06 -16.48 -1.39
C ASP A 74 3.32 -16.01 -0.12
N GLN A 75 4.01 -15.30 0.77
CA GLN A 75 3.38 -14.73 1.97
C GLN A 75 2.35 -13.68 1.58
N THR A 76 2.59 -12.89 0.53
CA THR A 76 1.64 -11.87 0.08
C THR A 76 0.36 -12.51 -0.44
N GLU A 77 0.47 -13.54 -1.27
CA GLU A 77 -0.69 -14.30 -1.73
C GLU A 77 -1.48 -14.87 -0.55
N PHE A 78 -0.81 -15.47 0.42
CA PHE A 78 -1.44 -16.04 1.61
C PHE A 78 -2.13 -14.97 2.48
N GLN A 79 -1.43 -13.87 2.78
CA GLN A 79 -1.93 -12.81 3.66
C GLN A 79 -3.12 -12.06 3.05
N ILE A 80 -3.18 -11.90 1.73
CA ILE A 80 -4.36 -11.32 1.06
C ILE A 80 -5.58 -12.24 1.22
N LYS A 81 -5.39 -13.57 1.20
CA LYS A 81 -6.48 -14.54 1.42
C LYS A 81 -6.93 -14.61 2.87
N ASP A 82 -6.02 -14.37 3.80
CA ASP A 82 -6.27 -14.54 5.24
C ASP A 82 -6.82 -13.27 5.92
N ARG A 83 -6.39 -12.08 5.48
CA ARG A 83 -6.69 -10.81 6.17
C ARG A 83 -7.72 -9.98 5.41
N LEU A 84 -8.90 -9.82 6.01
CA LEU A 84 -9.97 -8.94 5.49
C LEU A 84 -9.50 -7.50 5.27
N SER A 85 -8.62 -6.97 6.14
CA SER A 85 -8.07 -5.62 5.98
C SER A 85 -7.18 -5.45 4.74
N PHE A 86 -6.56 -6.54 4.27
CA PHE A 86 -5.78 -6.51 3.03
C PHE A 86 -6.69 -6.60 1.81
N MET A 87 -7.73 -7.44 1.87
CA MET A 87 -8.74 -7.52 0.80
C MET A 87 -9.43 -6.17 0.60
N ASP A 88 -9.84 -5.53 1.68
CA ASP A 88 -10.47 -4.21 1.66
C ASP A 88 -9.55 -3.13 1.09
N PHE A 89 -8.29 -3.06 1.53
CA PHE A 89 -7.31 -2.12 0.98
C PHE A 89 -7.11 -2.29 -0.54
N LEU A 90 -7.22 -3.53 -1.03
CA LEU A 90 -7.11 -3.88 -2.44
C LEU A 90 -8.44 -3.76 -3.21
N ASN A 91 -9.53 -3.38 -2.55
CA ASN A 91 -10.90 -3.37 -3.09
C ASN A 91 -11.30 -4.73 -3.69
N LEU A 92 -11.00 -5.82 -2.98
CA LEU A 92 -11.32 -7.19 -3.37
C LEU A 92 -12.50 -7.75 -2.56
N GLU A 93 -13.44 -8.38 -3.26
CA GLU A 93 -14.49 -9.19 -2.65
C GLU A 93 -14.00 -10.63 -2.36
N LEU A 94 -14.72 -11.36 -1.50
CA LEU A 94 -14.40 -12.77 -1.18
C LEU A 94 -14.43 -13.70 -2.38
N SER A 95 -15.20 -13.35 -3.41
CA SER A 95 -15.31 -14.14 -4.64
C SER A 95 -14.25 -13.77 -5.69
N ASP A 96 -13.56 -12.65 -5.49
CA ASP A 96 -12.57 -12.16 -6.43
C ASP A 96 -11.34 -13.05 -6.46
N LYS A 97 -10.69 -13.06 -7.64
CA LYS A 97 -9.44 -13.81 -7.79
C LYS A 97 -8.29 -12.93 -7.33
N ILE A 98 -7.39 -13.53 -6.57
CA ILE A 98 -6.17 -12.89 -6.08
C ILE A 98 -4.99 -13.25 -7.00
N PRO A 99 -4.07 -12.32 -7.28
CA PRO A 99 -2.83 -12.64 -7.99
C PRO A 99 -2.00 -13.69 -7.22
N ASP A 100 -1.56 -14.73 -7.91
CA ASP A 100 -0.64 -15.70 -7.33
C ASP A 100 0.78 -15.14 -7.19
N ALA A 101 1.62 -15.79 -6.39
CA ALA A 101 3.00 -15.39 -6.15
C ALA A 101 3.80 -15.18 -7.46
N LYS A 102 3.57 -16.02 -8.47
CA LYS A 102 4.23 -15.90 -9.78
C LYS A 102 3.79 -14.65 -10.55
N THR A 103 2.52 -14.29 -10.46
CA THR A 103 1.97 -13.08 -11.09
C THR A 103 2.56 -11.83 -10.43
N ILE A 104 2.67 -11.82 -9.10
CA ILE A 104 3.30 -10.73 -8.34
C ILE A 104 4.78 -10.62 -8.75
N TRP A 105 5.51 -11.73 -8.76
CA TRP A 105 6.91 -11.78 -9.19
C TRP A 105 7.11 -11.22 -10.61
N LEU A 106 6.29 -11.67 -11.58
CA LEU A 106 6.39 -11.24 -12.97
C LEU A 106 6.11 -9.73 -13.13
N PHE A 107 5.20 -9.19 -12.32
CA PHE A 107 4.92 -7.76 -12.31
C PHE A 107 6.10 -6.94 -11.79
N LYS A 108 6.72 -7.37 -10.67
CA LYS A 108 7.96 -6.75 -10.16
C LYS A 108 9.10 -6.79 -11.17
N GLU A 109 9.28 -7.94 -11.82
CA GLU A 109 10.34 -8.11 -12.83
C GLU A 109 10.17 -7.10 -13.98
N ARG A 110 8.93 -6.87 -14.43
CA ARG A 110 8.62 -5.89 -15.48
C ARG A 110 8.83 -4.45 -15.02
N LEU A 111 8.43 -4.11 -13.80
CA LEU A 111 8.68 -2.77 -13.25
C LEU A 111 10.19 -2.50 -13.12
N GLY A 112 10.94 -3.48 -12.62
CA GLY A 112 12.39 -3.39 -12.44
C GLY A 112 13.14 -3.22 -13.76
N LYS A 113 12.81 -4.04 -14.77
CA LYS A 113 13.42 -3.94 -16.12
C LYS A 113 13.24 -2.57 -16.79
N ASN A 114 12.17 -1.86 -16.42
CA ASN A 114 11.84 -0.56 -16.98
C ASN A 114 12.24 0.63 -16.08
N GLY A 115 12.88 0.37 -14.93
CA GLY A 115 13.24 1.41 -13.96
C GLY A 115 12.03 2.16 -13.39
N LEU A 116 10.86 1.51 -13.32
CA LEU A 116 9.61 2.13 -12.87
C LEU A 116 9.35 1.91 -11.39
N THR A 117 9.98 0.89 -10.78
CA THR A 117 9.82 0.58 -9.35
C THR A 117 10.19 1.79 -8.50
N GLU A 118 11.38 2.36 -8.70
CA GLU A 118 11.86 3.52 -7.93
C GLU A 118 10.93 4.71 -8.14
N LYS A 119 10.62 5.07 -9.39
CA LYS A 119 9.71 6.19 -9.71
C LYS A 119 8.35 6.11 -9.02
N LEU A 120 7.76 4.91 -8.96
CA LEU A 120 6.47 4.69 -8.30
C LEU A 120 6.58 4.87 -6.78
N PHE A 121 7.64 4.33 -6.16
CA PHE A 121 7.84 4.45 -4.73
C PHE A 121 8.30 5.86 -4.31
N ASP A 122 9.03 6.57 -5.16
CA ASP A 122 9.40 7.97 -4.95
C ASP A 122 8.14 8.84 -4.96
N LEU A 123 7.29 8.69 -5.98
CA LEU A 123 6.00 9.39 -6.04
C LEU A 123 5.10 9.04 -4.84
N PHE A 124 5.11 7.78 -4.41
CA PHE A 124 4.36 7.35 -3.23
C PHE A 124 4.88 8.03 -1.96
N THR A 125 6.20 8.08 -1.77
CA THR A 125 6.85 8.72 -0.63
C THR A 125 6.62 10.24 -0.63
N GLU A 126 6.72 10.89 -1.79
CA GLU A 126 6.41 12.31 -1.96
C GLU A 126 4.95 12.61 -1.60
N THR A 127 4.02 11.76 -2.03
CA THR A 127 2.60 11.90 -1.73
C THR A 127 2.34 11.76 -0.22
N LEU A 128 2.97 10.79 0.43
CA LEU A 128 2.90 10.62 1.88
C LEU A 128 3.44 11.84 2.63
N ASN A 129 4.63 12.33 2.23
CA ASN A 129 5.27 13.49 2.85
C ASN A 129 4.42 14.75 2.68
N ALA A 130 3.83 14.98 1.50
CA ALA A 130 2.95 16.12 1.22
C ALA A 130 1.68 16.10 2.08
N LYS A 131 1.21 14.91 2.47
CA LYS A 131 0.08 14.71 3.38
C LYS A 131 0.49 14.72 4.85
N GLY A 132 1.79 14.86 5.12
CA GLY A 132 2.34 14.80 6.46
C GLY A 132 2.13 13.43 7.08
N ILE A 133 2.35 12.35 6.35
CA ILE A 133 2.32 10.97 6.86
C ILE A 133 3.73 10.38 6.77
N ILE A 134 4.21 9.80 7.86
CA ILE A 134 5.44 9.01 7.90
C ILE A 134 5.05 7.54 7.90
N ALA A 135 5.53 6.81 6.92
CA ALA A 135 5.42 5.36 6.89
C ALA A 135 6.71 4.74 7.43
N LYS A 136 6.62 3.94 8.49
CA LYS A 136 7.76 3.19 9.01
C LYS A 136 7.87 1.85 8.29
N GLU A 137 8.89 1.69 7.46
CA GLU A 137 9.22 0.41 6.83
C GLU A 137 9.82 -0.55 7.88
N GLY A 138 9.36 -1.80 7.92
CA GLY A 138 10.18 -2.89 8.49
C GLY A 138 9.82 -3.45 9.87
N SER A 139 8.57 -3.40 10.32
CA SER A 139 8.13 -4.32 11.39
C SER A 139 7.19 -5.38 10.84
N MET A 140 7.63 -6.64 10.87
CA MET A 140 6.92 -7.86 10.46
C MET A 140 5.52 -8.00 11.11
N VAL A 141 5.23 -7.20 12.14
CA VAL A 141 4.01 -7.26 12.95
C VAL A 141 3.16 -5.98 12.88
N ASP A 142 3.72 -4.81 12.53
CA ASP A 142 2.96 -3.55 12.53
C ASP A 142 3.58 -2.50 11.61
N ALA A 143 3.12 -2.45 10.36
CA ALA A 143 3.36 -1.29 9.51
C ALA A 143 2.46 -0.15 9.99
N SER A 144 3.08 0.89 10.57
CA SER A 144 2.36 2.08 11.03
C SER A 144 2.56 3.24 10.05
N PHE A 145 1.43 3.74 9.53
CA PHE A 145 1.34 5.00 8.83
C PHE A 145 0.85 6.04 9.84
N VAL A 146 1.74 6.92 10.30
CA VAL A 146 1.45 7.90 11.35
C VAL A 146 1.52 9.31 10.81
N ASP A 147 0.63 10.17 11.27
CA ASP A 147 0.72 11.59 10.97
C ASP A 147 2.02 12.18 11.54
N VAL A 148 2.64 13.06 10.76
CA VAL A 148 3.79 13.86 11.17
C VAL A 148 3.33 14.70 12.36
N PRO A 149 4.04 14.62 13.50
CA PRO A 149 3.74 15.49 14.63
C PRO A 149 3.87 16.95 14.18
N LYS A 150 2.78 17.72 14.26
CA LYS A 150 2.79 19.16 13.96
C LYS A 150 3.71 19.85 14.97
N GLN A 151 4.94 20.16 14.56
CA GLN A 151 5.91 20.87 15.37
C GLN A 151 5.41 22.30 15.60
N ARG A 152 4.93 22.58 16.81
CA ARG A 152 4.46 23.91 17.23
C ARG A 152 5.59 24.83 17.72
N ASN A 153 6.81 24.32 17.78
CA ASN A 153 7.95 25.06 18.31
C ASN A 153 8.44 26.09 17.31
N ASN A 154 8.59 27.33 17.76
CA ASN A 154 9.20 28.38 16.97
C ASN A 154 10.70 28.07 16.77
N ARG A 155 11.36 28.71 15.80
CA ARG A 155 12.79 28.49 15.52
C ARG A 155 13.67 28.71 16.76
N GLU A 156 13.25 29.60 17.65
CA GLU A 156 13.93 29.94 18.91
C GLU A 156 13.84 28.77 19.92
N ASP A 157 12.68 28.14 20.08
CA ASP A 157 12.50 26.99 20.99
C ASP A 157 13.31 25.76 20.55
N ASN A 158 13.45 25.56 19.23
CA ASN A 158 14.24 24.45 18.68
C ASN A 158 15.75 24.66 18.88
N ALA A 159 16.23 25.90 19.02
CA ALA A 159 17.62 26.19 19.34
C ALA A 159 17.92 25.86 20.81
N ILE A 160 17.00 26.18 21.72
CA ILE A 160 17.11 25.93 23.16
C ILE A 160 17.13 24.42 23.47
N ILE A 161 16.28 23.63 22.79
CA ILE A 161 16.26 22.16 22.96
C ILE A 161 17.55 21.51 22.41
N LYS A 162 18.16 22.08 21.36
CA LYS A 162 19.39 21.56 20.75
C LYS A 162 20.65 21.82 21.59
N GLU A 163 20.57 22.78 22.53
CA GLU A 163 21.61 23.06 23.54
C GLU A 163 21.46 22.24 24.84
N GLY A 164 20.54 21.28 24.89
CA GLY A 164 20.46 20.32 25.99
C GLY A 164 19.88 20.88 27.29
N SER A 165 19.18 22.02 27.23
CA SER A 165 18.42 22.53 28.37
C SER A 165 16.97 22.04 28.27
N VAL A 166 16.51 21.37 29.33
CA VAL A 166 15.10 20.99 29.52
C VAL A 166 14.33 22.26 29.90
N PRO A 167 13.13 22.51 29.33
CA PRO A 167 12.31 23.67 29.69
C PRO A 167 11.88 23.67 31.17
#